data_AF-A0A7J2XAC2-F1
#
_entry.id   AF-A0A7J2XAC2-F1
#
_cell.length_a   1.000
_cell.length_b   1.000
_cell.length_c   1.000
_cell.angle_alpha   90.00
_cell.angle_beta   90.00
_cell.angle_gamma   90.00
#
_symmetry.space_group_name_H-M   'P 1'
#
loop_
_entity.id
_entity.type
_entity.pdbx_description
1 polymer ?
#
loop_
_entity_poly.entity_id
_entity_poly.type
_entity_poly.pdbx_seq_one_letter_code
_entity_poly.pdbx_strand_id
1 'polypeptide(L)'
;MKLVDMRLRDFVDELSSDSPAPGGGSVAALAGALSSALSSMVCNLTIGKEKYKDVEHDMERILDRVEDMKRRFMDLIDRDTEAFNKVMEALKLPKETDEEKRIRKEKIQDALKGAALVPLETARMCAEMIELCKEVAEKGNKNSITDVGVAAIMAKAGLESAILNVKIN
;
A
#
# COMPACT_ATOMS: atom_id res chain seq x y z
N MET A 1 -6.32 -12.45 -12.66
CA MET A 1 -7.31 -11.56 -12.02
C MET A 1 -6.52 -10.62 -11.12
N LYS A 2 -6.84 -9.32 -11.09
CA LYS A 2 -6.19 -8.41 -10.15
C LYS A 2 -6.72 -8.67 -8.74
N LEU A 3 -5.88 -8.52 -7.73
CA LEU A 3 -6.26 -8.72 -6.34
C LEU A 3 -7.30 -7.68 -5.91
N VAL A 4 -7.17 -6.46 -6.41
CA VAL A 4 -8.10 -5.35 -6.10
C VAL A 4 -9.52 -5.55 -6.64
N ASP A 5 -9.70 -6.45 -7.61
CA ASP A 5 -11.02 -6.78 -8.17
C ASP A 5 -11.71 -7.92 -7.41
N MET A 6 -11.01 -8.56 -6.46
CA MET A 6 -11.56 -9.64 -5.65
C MET A 6 -12.58 -9.11 -4.65
N ARG A 7 -13.58 -9.93 -4.33
CA ARG A 7 -14.39 -9.65 -3.14
C ARG A 7 -13.50 -9.80 -1.92
N LEU A 8 -13.75 -9.00 -0.88
CA LEU A 8 -12.97 -9.05 0.35
C LEU A 8 -12.89 -10.47 0.95
N ARG A 9 -13.99 -11.24 0.85
CA ARG A 9 -14.01 -12.65 1.28
C ARG A 9 -13.00 -13.48 0.48
N ASP A 10 -13.05 -13.39 -0.84
CA ASP A 10 -12.18 -14.15 -1.74
C ASP A 10 -10.71 -13.76 -1.54
N PHE A 11 -10.41 -12.47 -1.32
CA PHE A 11 -9.04 -12.01 -1.02
C PHE A 11 -8.51 -12.61 0.30
N VAL A 12 -9.33 -12.63 1.35
CA VAL A 12 -8.95 -13.19 2.65
C VAL A 12 -8.77 -14.71 2.57
N ASP A 13 -9.66 -15.40 1.85
CA ASP A 13 -9.56 -16.84 1.63
C ASP A 13 -8.27 -17.18 0.84
N GLU A 14 -7.99 -16.46 -0.25
CA GLU A 14 -6.76 -16.62 -1.04
C GLU A 14 -5.49 -16.32 -0.21
N LEU A 15 -5.48 -15.25 0.57
CA LEU A 15 -4.37 -14.89 1.47
C LEU A 15 -4.06 -16.01 2.49
N SER A 16 -5.08 -16.77 2.89
CA SER A 16 -4.96 -17.87 3.86
C SER A 16 -4.69 -19.23 3.23
N SER A 17 -4.54 -19.30 1.91
CA SER A 17 -4.32 -20.53 1.14
C SER A 17 -2.84 -20.92 1.01
N ASP A 18 -2.55 -21.96 0.23
CA ASP A 18 -1.20 -22.33 -0.19
C ASP A 18 -0.69 -21.56 -1.43
N SER A 19 -1.48 -20.59 -1.90
CA SER A 19 -1.10 -19.70 -2.99
C SER A 19 0.10 -18.82 -2.59
N PRO A 20 1.09 -18.64 -3.47
CA PRO A 20 2.27 -17.86 -3.15
C PRO A 20 2.02 -16.34 -3.07
N ALA A 21 0.84 -15.86 -3.51
CA ALA A 21 0.41 -14.47 -3.43
C ALA A 21 -1.13 -14.39 -3.38
N PRO A 22 -1.75 -13.39 -2.70
CA PRO A 22 -1.15 -12.21 -2.09
C PRO A 22 -0.34 -12.54 -0.83
N GLY A 23 0.65 -11.69 -0.54
CA GLY A 23 1.52 -11.83 0.63
C GLY A 23 1.53 -10.60 1.53
N GLY A 24 2.52 -10.55 2.44
CA GLY A 24 2.65 -9.46 3.40
C GLY A 24 2.81 -8.06 2.78
N GLY A 25 3.47 -7.94 1.63
CA GLY A 25 3.61 -6.65 0.92
C GLY A 25 2.28 -6.15 0.36
N SER A 26 1.48 -7.04 -0.22
CA SER A 26 0.11 -6.78 -0.69
C SER A 26 -0.79 -6.31 0.46
N VAL A 27 -0.69 -6.96 1.63
CA VAL A 27 -1.41 -6.55 2.85
C VAL A 27 -0.92 -5.20 3.38
N ALA A 28 0.38 -4.91 3.31
CA ALA A 28 0.92 -3.61 3.70
C ALA A 28 0.38 -2.47 2.83
N ALA A 29 0.27 -2.69 1.51
CA ALA A 29 -0.35 -1.75 0.59
C ALA A 29 -1.85 -1.58 0.86
N LEU A 30 -2.57 -2.67 1.13
CA LEU A 30 -3.98 -2.62 1.54
C LEU A 30 -4.20 -1.79 2.81
N ALA A 31 -3.32 -1.92 3.80
CA ALA A 31 -3.37 -1.10 5.02
C ALA A 31 -3.25 0.40 4.71
N GLY A 32 -2.35 0.79 3.80
CA GLY A 32 -2.23 2.16 3.30
C GLY A 32 -3.48 2.63 2.53
N ALA A 33 -4.09 1.77 1.71
CA ALA A 33 -5.33 2.07 1.00
C ALA A 33 -6.51 2.32 1.96
N LEU A 34 -6.64 1.49 3.00
CA LEU A 34 -7.68 1.63 4.03
C LEU A 34 -7.49 2.91 4.86
N SER A 35 -6.24 3.24 5.20
CA SER A 35 -5.90 4.52 5.83
C SER A 35 -6.34 5.71 4.97
N SER A 36 -5.97 5.69 3.69
CA SER A 36 -6.34 6.74 2.72
C SER A 36 -7.86 6.88 2.58
N ALA A 37 -8.58 5.76 2.54
CA ALA A 37 -10.05 5.74 2.43
C ALA A 37 -10.75 6.34 3.66
N LEU A 38 -10.29 6.01 4.87
CA LEU A 38 -10.85 6.58 6.10
C LEU A 38 -10.55 8.09 6.19
N SER A 39 -9.33 8.52 5.88
CA SER A 39 -9.00 9.95 5.84
C SER A 39 -9.83 10.70 4.79
N SER A 40 -10.05 10.12 3.61
CA SER A 40 -10.95 10.66 2.58
C SER A 40 -12.38 10.81 3.09
N MET A 41 -12.91 9.79 3.79
CA MET A 41 -14.24 9.87 4.40
C MET A 41 -14.34 11.05 5.38
N VAL A 42 -13.34 11.25 6.24
CA VAL A 42 -13.34 12.37 7.20
C VAL A 42 -13.26 13.72 6.49
N CYS A 43 -12.48 13.84 5.42
CA CYS A 43 -12.45 15.05 4.59
C CYS A 43 -13.85 15.36 4.04
N ASN A 44 -14.51 14.37 3.43
CA ASN A 44 -15.87 14.53 2.89
C ASN A 44 -16.91 14.87 3.97
N LEU A 45 -16.76 14.35 5.20
CA LEU A 45 -17.63 14.70 6.33
C LEU A 45 -17.38 16.10 6.90
N THR A 46 -16.30 16.76 6.46
CA THR A 46 -15.87 18.09 6.93
C THR A 46 -16.22 19.19 5.93
N ILE A 47 -15.94 18.96 4.65
CA ILE A 47 -16.19 19.92 3.56
C ILE A 47 -17.68 20.25 3.44
N GLY A 48 -18.01 21.51 3.12
CA GLY A 48 -19.39 22.00 2.99
C GLY A 48 -20.14 22.22 4.29
N LYS A 49 -19.50 22.01 5.46
CA LYS A 49 -20.11 22.28 6.77
C LYS A 49 -19.79 23.69 7.22
N GLU A 50 -20.82 24.43 7.62
CA GLU A 50 -20.69 25.81 8.13
C GLU A 50 -19.62 25.97 9.21
N LYS A 51 -19.54 25.01 10.14
CA LYS A 51 -18.59 25.00 11.25
C LYS A 51 -17.12 24.87 10.82
N TYR A 52 -16.85 24.36 9.61
CA TYR A 52 -15.51 24.05 9.11
C TYR A 52 -15.12 24.90 7.89
N LYS A 53 -15.82 26.01 7.62
CA LYS A 53 -15.53 26.90 6.49
C LYS A 53 -14.08 27.40 6.47
N ASP A 54 -13.51 27.72 7.63
CA ASP A 54 -12.15 28.25 7.74
C ASP A 54 -11.07 27.25 7.31
N VAL A 55 -11.38 25.95 7.27
CA VAL A 55 -10.45 24.88 6.87
C VAL A 55 -10.87 24.19 5.57
N GLU A 56 -11.91 24.66 4.89
CA GLU A 56 -12.50 23.98 3.73
C GLU A 56 -11.47 23.75 2.62
N HIS A 57 -10.73 24.79 2.24
CA HIS A 57 -9.70 24.68 1.20
C HIS A 57 -8.56 23.71 1.57
N ASP A 58 -8.17 23.69 2.84
CA ASP A 58 -7.17 22.73 3.33
C ASP A 58 -7.68 21.30 3.21
N MET A 59 -8.95 21.07 3.57
CA MET A 59 -9.57 19.75 3.51
C MET A 59 -9.79 19.27 2.07
N GLU A 60 -10.09 20.16 1.12
CA GLU A 60 -10.15 19.84 -0.30
C GLU A 60 -8.78 19.40 -0.85
N ARG A 61 -7.72 20.16 -0.53
CA ARG A 61 -6.35 19.80 -0.91
C ARG A 61 -5.94 18.44 -0.32
N ILE A 62 -6.27 18.19 0.94
CA ILE A 62 -5.96 16.91 1.60
C ILE A 62 -6.78 15.79 0.95
N LEU A 63 -8.06 16.01 0.66
CA LEU A 63 -8.94 15.04 -0.01
C LEU A 63 -8.34 14.58 -1.35
N ASP A 64 -7.90 15.52 -2.18
CA ASP A 64 -7.26 15.21 -3.47
C ASP A 64 -6.01 14.35 -3.28
N ARG A 65 -5.20 14.65 -2.25
CA ARG A 65 -3.99 13.89 -1.97
C ARG A 65 -4.29 12.47 -1.49
N VAL A 66 -5.21 12.30 -0.54
CA VAL A 66 -5.54 10.96 -0.01
C VAL A 66 -6.26 10.10 -1.05
N GLU A 67 -7.02 10.70 -1.97
CA GLU A 67 -7.62 9.97 -3.11
C GLU A 67 -6.56 9.50 -4.12
N ASP A 68 -5.53 10.31 -4.40
CA ASP A 68 -4.37 9.87 -5.18
C ASP A 68 -3.61 8.73 -4.49
N MET A 69 -3.36 8.86 -3.18
CA MET A 69 -2.69 7.83 -2.39
C MET A 69 -3.48 6.52 -2.38
N LYS A 70 -4.80 6.58 -2.20
CA LYS A 70 -5.68 5.40 -2.26
C LYS A 70 -5.51 4.66 -3.60
N ARG A 71 -5.55 5.38 -4.73
CA ARG A 71 -5.35 4.79 -6.06
C ARG A 71 -3.99 4.14 -6.22
N ARG A 72 -2.93 4.82 -5.76
CA ARG A 72 -1.57 4.28 -5.80
C ARG A 72 -1.39 3.06 -4.89
N PHE A 73 -1.96 3.06 -3.68
CA PHE A 73 -1.91 1.88 -2.82
C PHE A 73 -2.65 0.69 -3.42
N MET A 74 -3.80 0.91 -4.06
CA MET A 74 -4.49 -0.16 -4.79
C MET A 74 -3.62 -0.75 -5.91
N ASP A 75 -2.91 0.07 -6.68
CA ASP A 75 -1.94 -0.39 -7.67
C ASP A 75 -0.77 -1.17 -7.04
N LEU A 76 -0.28 -0.73 -5.87
CA LEU A 76 0.79 -1.40 -5.14
C LEU A 76 0.41 -2.78 -4.61
N ILE A 77 -0.88 -3.05 -4.34
CA ILE A 77 -1.37 -4.38 -3.97
C ILE A 77 -1.08 -5.38 -5.09
N ASP A 78 -1.44 -5.05 -6.33
CA ASP A 78 -1.18 -5.90 -7.49
C ASP A 78 0.32 -5.98 -7.81
N ARG A 79 1.02 -4.83 -7.77
CA ARG A 79 2.45 -4.75 -8.12
C ARG A 79 3.35 -5.58 -7.21
N ASP A 80 2.99 -5.74 -5.94
CA ASP A 80 3.71 -6.61 -5.01
C ASP A 80 3.70 -8.06 -5.49
N THR A 81 2.52 -8.55 -5.88
CA THR A 81 2.33 -9.89 -6.45
C THR A 81 3.06 -10.06 -7.79
N GLU A 82 2.99 -9.05 -8.66
CA GLU A 82 3.73 -9.07 -9.93
C GLU A 82 5.24 -9.11 -9.73
N ALA A 83 5.77 -8.37 -8.75
CA ALA A 83 7.19 -8.35 -8.43
C ALA A 83 7.65 -9.70 -7.87
N PHE A 84 6.85 -10.31 -6.98
CA PHE A 84 7.11 -11.66 -6.46
C PHE A 84 7.14 -12.70 -7.59
N ASN A 85 6.16 -12.66 -8.51
CA ASN A 85 6.11 -13.58 -9.64
C ASN A 85 7.36 -13.50 -10.53
N LYS A 86 7.89 -12.29 -10.77
CA LYS A 86 9.15 -12.09 -11.52
C LYS A 86 10.35 -12.73 -10.82
N VAL A 87 10.41 -12.67 -9.49
CA VAL A 87 11.47 -13.37 -8.72
C VAL A 87 11.34 -14.87 -8.91
N MET A 88 10.13 -15.42 -8.81
CA MET A 88 9.88 -16.86 -8.99
C MET A 88 10.21 -17.33 -10.42
N GLU A 89 9.90 -16.54 -11.44
CA GLU A 89 10.27 -16.81 -12.83
C GLU A 89 11.79 -16.83 -13.00
N ALA A 90 12.50 -15.83 -12.44
CA ALA A 90 13.96 -15.78 -12.50
C ALA A 90 14.62 -16.99 -11.79
N LEU A 91 14.03 -17.46 -10.68
CA LEU A 91 14.49 -18.65 -9.96
C LEU A 91 14.29 -19.95 -10.74
N LYS A 92 13.36 -19.99 -11.70
CA LYS A 92 13.09 -21.16 -12.56
C LYS A 92 14.00 -21.23 -13.78
N LEU A 93 14.81 -20.21 -14.07
CA LEU A 93 15.71 -20.20 -15.22
C LEU A 93 16.73 -21.37 -15.17
N PRO A 94 17.16 -21.89 -16.34
CA PRO A 94 18.18 -22.93 -16.44
C PRO A 94 19.48 -22.57 -15.71
N LYS A 95 20.25 -23.59 -15.34
CA LYS A 95 21.49 -23.44 -14.55
C LYS A 95 22.53 -24.53 -14.83
N GLU A 96 22.44 -25.18 -15.99
CA GLU A 96 23.31 -26.32 -16.35
C GLU A 96 24.64 -25.83 -16.92
N THR A 97 24.62 -24.78 -17.74
CA THR A 97 25.83 -24.17 -18.30
C THR A 97 26.29 -22.94 -17.51
N ASP A 98 27.57 -22.56 -17.65
CA ASP A 98 28.09 -21.37 -16.98
C ASP A 98 27.45 -20.08 -17.50
N GLU A 99 27.09 -20.04 -18.78
CA GLU A 99 26.34 -18.91 -19.36
C GLU A 99 24.91 -18.84 -18.81
N GLU A 100 24.22 -19.98 -18.70
CA GLU A 100 22.89 -20.03 -18.05
C GLU A 100 22.95 -19.57 -16.60
N LYS A 101 23.95 -20.01 -15.82
CA LYS A 101 24.15 -19.57 -14.44
C LYS A 101 24.38 -18.06 -14.36
N ARG A 102 25.16 -17.49 -15.28
CA ARG A 102 25.43 -16.04 -15.35
C ARG A 102 24.14 -15.25 -15.62
N ILE A 103 23.41 -15.60 -16.68
CA ILE A 103 22.14 -14.97 -17.05
C ILE A 103 21.12 -15.10 -15.91
N ARG A 104 20.98 -16.29 -15.34
CA ARG A 104 20.08 -16.55 -14.22
C ARG A 104 20.40 -15.65 -13.02
N LYS A 105 21.68 -15.53 -12.65
CA LYS A 105 22.11 -14.69 -11.53
C LYS A 105 21.74 -13.21 -11.76
N GLU A 106 21.98 -12.71 -12.97
CA GLU A 106 21.62 -11.33 -13.35
C GLU A 106 20.10 -11.11 -13.25
N LYS A 107 19.30 -12.02 -13.82
CA LYS A 107 17.83 -11.93 -13.79
C LYS A 107 17.27 -12.00 -12.37
N ILE A 108 17.82 -12.86 -11.50
CA ILE A 108 17.41 -12.92 -10.09
C ILE A 108 17.70 -11.60 -9.38
N GLN A 109 18.89 -11.02 -9.58
CA GLN A 109 19.25 -9.75 -8.95
C GLN A 109 18.38 -8.59 -9.42
N ASP A 110 18.05 -8.53 -10.71
CA ASP A 110 17.16 -7.50 -11.23
C ASP A 110 15.72 -7.67 -10.73
N ALA A 111 15.24 -8.91 -10.63
CA ALA A 111 13.93 -9.21 -10.06
C ALA A 111 13.86 -8.85 -8.56
N LEU A 112 14.88 -9.19 -7.77
CA LEU A 112 14.95 -8.85 -6.34
C LEU A 112 14.98 -7.33 -6.11
N LYS A 113 15.70 -6.57 -6.93
CA LYS A 113 15.63 -5.09 -6.89
C LYS A 113 14.20 -4.60 -7.13
N GLY A 114 13.52 -5.15 -8.13
CA GLY A 114 12.11 -4.84 -8.39
C GLY A 114 11.22 -5.16 -7.18
N ALA A 115 11.41 -6.34 -6.58
CA ALA A 115 10.67 -6.80 -5.40
C ALA A 115 10.98 -6.01 -4.12
N ALA A 116 12.16 -5.41 -3.99
CA ALA A 116 12.49 -4.51 -2.89
C ALA A 116 11.92 -3.08 -3.09
N LEU A 117 11.79 -2.63 -4.34
CA LEU A 117 11.35 -1.26 -4.65
C LEU A 117 9.84 -1.05 -4.40
N VAL A 118 9.00 -2.06 -4.66
CA VAL A 118 7.55 -1.98 -4.41
C VAL A 118 7.24 -1.74 -2.91
N PRO A 119 7.71 -2.57 -1.96
CA PRO A 119 7.48 -2.32 -0.54
C PRO A 119 8.21 -1.06 -0.05
N LEU A 120 9.31 -0.63 -0.66
CA LEU A 120 9.94 0.65 -0.32
C LEU A 120 9.04 1.85 -0.70
N GLU A 121 8.38 1.78 -1.85
CA GLU A 121 7.38 2.76 -2.28
C GLU A 121 6.18 2.75 -1.31
N THR A 122 5.65 1.57 -0.97
CA THR A 122 4.59 1.40 0.03
C THR A 122 4.97 2.01 1.38
N ALA A 123 6.17 1.75 1.88
CA ALA A 123 6.65 2.30 3.15
C ALA A 123 6.69 3.84 3.13
N ARG A 124 7.26 4.43 2.07
CA ARG A 124 7.34 5.89 1.93
C ARG A 124 5.95 6.53 1.89
N MET A 125 5.04 5.94 1.14
CA MET A 125 3.66 6.44 1.07
C MET A 125 2.94 6.28 2.41
N CYS A 126 3.12 5.17 3.12
CA CYS A 126 2.55 5.00 4.45
C CYS A 126 3.07 6.05 5.44
N ALA A 127 4.36 6.40 5.37
CA ALA A 127 4.92 7.48 6.19
C ALA A 127 4.28 8.84 5.87
N GLU A 128 4.09 9.16 4.58
CA GLU A 128 3.35 10.37 4.17
C GLU A 128 1.90 10.35 4.66
N MET A 129 1.24 9.19 4.61
CA MET A 129 -0.15 9.04 5.05
C MET A 129 -0.32 9.32 6.55
N ILE A 130 0.68 9.02 7.37
CA ILE A 130 0.68 9.34 8.82
C ILE A 130 0.64 10.87 9.02
N GLU A 131 1.42 11.64 8.26
CA GLU A 131 1.41 13.10 8.32
C GLU A 131 0.07 13.68 7.85
N LEU A 132 -0.52 13.12 6.79
CA LEU A 132 -1.85 13.52 6.34
C LEU A 132 -2.94 13.18 7.36
N CYS A 133 -2.86 12.02 8.03
CA CYS A 133 -3.77 11.68 9.12
C CYS A 133 -3.70 12.72 10.24
N LYS A 134 -2.50 13.23 10.56
CA LYS A 134 -2.35 14.30 11.56
C LYS A 134 -3.05 15.57 11.12
N GLU A 135 -2.86 16.03 9.88
CA GLU A 135 -3.56 17.22 9.37
C GLU A 135 -5.10 17.04 9.41
N VAL A 136 -5.61 15.87 9.02
CA VAL A 136 -7.04 15.55 9.09
C VAL A 136 -7.53 15.50 10.53
N ALA A 137 -6.73 15.02 11.49
CA ALA A 137 -7.11 15.00 12.90
C ALA A 137 -7.23 16.41 13.50
N GLU A 138 -6.36 17.33 13.08
CA GLU A 138 -6.32 18.71 13.58
C GLU A 138 -7.45 19.57 13.01
N LYS A 139 -7.80 19.39 11.73
CA LYS A 139 -8.74 20.25 10.99
C LYS A 139 -10.08 19.61 10.70
N GLY A 140 -10.14 18.28 10.65
CA GLY A 140 -11.30 17.51 10.21
C GLY A 140 -12.45 17.49 11.22
N ASN A 141 -13.51 16.78 10.83
CA ASN A 141 -14.72 16.66 11.62
C ASN A 141 -14.43 15.95 12.95
N LYS A 142 -14.56 16.70 14.05
CA LYS A 142 -14.30 16.21 15.43
C LYS A 142 -15.10 14.97 15.82
N ASN A 143 -16.28 14.77 15.22
CA ASN A 143 -17.12 13.60 15.50
C ASN A 143 -16.56 12.31 14.88
N SER A 144 -15.63 12.41 13.93
CA SER A 144 -14.98 11.30 13.23
C SER A 144 -13.49 11.19 13.58
N ILE A 145 -13.06 11.77 14.71
CA ILE A 145 -11.67 11.72 15.17
C ILE A 145 -11.18 10.27 15.38
N THR A 146 -12.08 9.37 15.77
CA THR A 146 -11.78 7.94 15.92
C THR A 146 -11.43 7.28 14.60
N ASP A 147 -12.10 7.68 13.51
CA ASP A 147 -11.83 7.17 12.16
C ASP A 147 -10.44 7.60 11.68
N VAL A 148 -10.02 8.83 12.00
CA VAL A 148 -8.65 9.31 11.74
C VAL A 148 -7.62 8.55 12.58
N GLY A 149 -7.94 8.24 13.83
CA GLY A 149 -7.08 7.42 14.69
C GLY A 149 -6.86 6.02 14.11
N VAL A 150 -7.92 5.37 13.62
CA VAL A 150 -7.81 4.08 12.90
C VAL A 150 -6.98 4.24 11.62
N ALA A 151 -7.20 5.30 10.85
CA ALA A 151 -6.41 5.58 9.64
C ALA A 151 -4.91 5.68 9.95
N ALA A 152 -4.52 6.39 11.01
CA ALA A 152 -3.12 6.51 11.42
C ALA A 152 -2.51 5.17 11.86
N ILE A 153 -3.27 4.35 12.59
CA ILE A 153 -2.84 2.99 12.99
C ILE A 153 -2.62 2.13 11.74
N MET A 154 -3.54 2.18 10.77
CA MET A 154 -3.42 1.41 9.53
C MET A 154 -2.23 1.86 8.69
N ALA A 155 -1.97 3.17 8.58
CA ALA A 155 -0.78 3.69 7.90
C ALA A 155 0.52 3.22 8.58
N LYS A 156 0.56 3.27 9.92
CA LYS A 156 1.71 2.77 10.69
C LYS A 156 1.93 1.27 10.51
N ALA A 157 0.85 0.47 10.56
CA ALA A 157 0.93 -0.96 10.30
C ALA A 157 1.45 -1.24 8.88
N GLY A 158 0.92 -0.54 7.87
CA GLY A 158 1.41 -0.62 6.49
C GLY A 158 2.88 -0.25 6.36
N LEU A 159 3.34 0.81 7.04
CA LEU A 159 4.75 1.22 7.06
C LEU A 159 5.66 0.13 7.65
N GLU A 160 5.35 -0.36 8.83
CA GLU A 160 6.14 -1.39 9.52
C GLU A 160 6.16 -2.71 8.74
N SER A 161 5.00 -3.14 8.23
CA SER A 161 4.88 -4.34 7.38
C SER A 161 5.66 -4.19 6.07
N ALA A 162 5.60 -3.03 5.41
CA ALA A 162 6.34 -2.79 4.19
C ALA A 162 7.86 -2.84 4.43
N ILE A 163 8.35 -2.28 5.54
CA ILE A 163 9.78 -2.35 5.91
C ILE A 163 10.26 -3.79 6.07
N LEU A 164 9.45 -4.70 6.63
CA LEU A 164 9.81 -6.12 6.71
C LEU A 164 10.01 -6.73 5.32
N ASN A 165 9.13 -6.39 4.37
CA ASN A 165 9.22 -6.86 2.99
C ASN A 165 10.39 -6.22 2.23
N VAL A 166 10.78 -4.98 2.53
CA VAL A 166 12.02 -4.40 1.98
C VAL A 166 13.25 -5.19 2.45
N LYS A 167 13.32 -5.54 3.75
CA LYS A 167 14.51 -6.14 4.36
C LYS A 167 14.79 -7.57 3.94
N ILE A 168 13.76 -8.32 3.53
CA ILE A 168 13.91 -9.71 3.12
C ILE A 168 14.34 -9.87 1.65
N ASN A 169 14.09 -8.85 0.82
CA ASN A 169 14.51 -8.79 -0.58
C ASN A 169 15.94 -8.25 -0.72
#